data_AF-J3DUF8-F1
#
_entry.id   AF-J3DUF8-F1
#
_cell.length_a   1.000
_cell.length_b   1.000
_cell.length_c   1.000
_cell.angle_alpha   90.00
_cell.angle_beta   90.00
_cell.angle_gamma   90.00
#
_symmetry.space_group_name_H-M   'P 1'
#
loop_
_entity.id
_entity.type
_entity.pdbx_description
1 polymer ?
#
loop_
_entity_poly.entity_id
_entity_poly.type
_entity_poly.pdbx_seq_one_letter_code
_entity_poly.pdbx_strand_id
1 'polypeptide(L)'
;MMSRLPRAWLAELDDQFALITDPDGRAAVLGEMAHAAHRRREVSAEDLTDMLELAEAARYWALMEHEDAYHIGLFMYESAKEWERDEPGRIVVGRTPGMGA
;
A
#
# COMPACT_ATOMS: atom_id res chain seq x y z
N MET A 1 -24.13 1.86 8.83
CA MET A 1 -22.95 1.69 9.71
C MET A 1 -21.69 1.61 8.85
N MET A 2 -21.31 2.74 8.22
CA MET A 2 -20.08 2.99 7.42
C MET A 2 -20.12 4.43 6.86
N SER A 3 -21.32 5.02 6.73
CA SER A 3 -21.58 6.37 6.23
C SER A 3 -21.07 7.53 7.10
N ARG A 4 -20.22 7.26 8.11
CA ARG A 4 -19.69 8.26 9.05
C ARG A 4 -18.16 8.26 9.17
N LEU A 5 -17.47 7.40 8.43
CA LEU A 5 -16.00 7.34 8.50
C LEU A 5 -15.37 8.58 7.82
N PRO A 6 -14.21 9.06 8.31
CA PRO A 6 -13.51 10.19 7.71
C PRO A 6 -13.16 9.93 6.25
N ARG A 7 -13.52 10.84 5.34
CA ARG A 7 -13.28 10.68 3.90
C ARG A 7 -11.80 10.52 3.55
N ALA A 8 -10.91 11.21 4.25
CA ALA A 8 -9.48 11.09 4.04
C ALA A 8 -8.97 9.68 4.39
N TRP A 9 -9.55 9.07 5.42
CA TRP A 9 -9.21 7.69 5.81
C TRP A 9 -9.73 6.67 4.80
N LEU A 10 -10.93 6.88 4.25
CA LEU A 10 -11.46 6.05 3.17
C LEU A 10 -10.62 6.17 1.89
N ALA A 11 -10.18 7.40 1.54
CA ALA A 11 -9.32 7.60 0.37
C ALA A 11 -7.96 6.88 0.50
N GLU A 12 -7.42 6.83 1.73
CA GLU A 12 -6.22 6.07 2.04
C GLU A 12 -6.44 4.56 1.93
N LEU A 13 -7.58 4.06 2.43
CA LEU A 13 -7.97 2.66 2.33
C LEU A 13 -8.27 2.22 0.88
N ASP A 14 -8.84 3.12 0.07
CA ASP A 14 -9.17 2.87 -1.33
C ASP A 14 -7.94 2.88 -2.25
N ASP A 15 -6.78 3.38 -1.78
CA ASP A 15 -5.52 3.34 -2.51
C ASP A 15 -4.86 1.96 -2.42
N GLN A 16 -5.47 1.02 -3.15
CA GLN A 16 -5.04 -0.36 -3.25
C GLN A 16 -3.60 -0.50 -3.76
N PHE A 17 -3.17 0.38 -4.68
CA PHE A 17 -1.80 0.32 -5.19
C PHE A 17 -0.80 0.66 -4.08
N ALA A 18 -1.03 1.75 -3.34
CA ALA A 18 -0.18 2.09 -2.20
C ALA A 18 -0.16 0.97 -1.16
N LEU A 19 -1.32 0.42 -0.82
CA LEU A 19 -1.46 -0.71 0.12
C LEU A 19 -0.64 -1.92 -0.33
N ILE A 20 -0.75 -2.35 -1.59
CA ILE A 20 0.01 -3.50 -2.10
C ILE A 20 1.51 -3.21 -2.09
N THR A 21 1.95 -1.98 -2.40
CA THR A 21 3.38 -1.64 -2.46
C THR A 21 4.06 -1.53 -1.09
N ASP A 22 3.33 -1.12 -0.05
CA ASP A 22 3.83 -0.98 1.33
C ASP A 22 2.75 -1.40 2.35
N PRO A 23 2.44 -2.71 2.46
CA PRO A 23 1.31 -3.18 3.27
C PRO A 23 1.39 -2.75 4.73
N ASP A 24 2.55 -2.94 5.36
CA ASP A 24 2.74 -2.61 6.77
C ASP A 24 2.78 -1.09 7.01
N GLY A 25 3.44 -0.32 6.14
CA GLY A 25 3.53 1.12 6.28
C GLY A 25 2.18 1.81 6.09
N ARG A 26 1.38 1.41 5.10
CA ARG A 26 0.04 1.96 4.87
C ARG A 26 -0.96 1.54 5.94
N ALA A 27 -0.88 0.32 6.46
CA ALA A 27 -1.68 -0.10 7.61
C ALA A 27 -1.39 0.73 8.87
N ALA A 28 -0.11 1.06 9.13
CA ALA A 28 0.26 1.95 10.23
C ALA A 28 -0.31 3.36 10.06
N VAL A 29 -0.29 3.91 8.83
CA VAL A 29 -0.91 5.21 8.52
C VAL A 29 -2.42 5.18 8.77
N LEU A 30 -3.12 4.15 8.31
CA LEU A 30 -4.56 3.96 8.56
C LEU A 30 -4.88 3.90 10.06
N GLY A 31 -4.05 3.20 10.85
CA GLY A 31 -4.18 3.12 12.31
C GLY A 31 -4.00 4.49 12.99
N GLU A 32 -2.97 5.24 12.61
CA GLU A 32 -2.74 6.59 13.14
C GLU A 32 -3.85 7.57 12.79
N MET A 33 -4.36 7.50 11.56
CA MET A 33 -5.49 8.31 11.12
C MET A 33 -6.77 7.99 11.90
N ALA A 34 -7.02 6.71 12.18
CA ALA A 34 -8.15 6.26 13.00
C ALA A 34 -8.04 6.79 14.43
N HIS A 35 -6.89 6.62 15.07
CA HIS A 35 -6.64 7.18 16.40
C HIS A 35 -6.74 8.71 16.42
N ALA A 36 -6.23 9.39 15.40
CA ALA A 36 -6.32 10.85 15.29
C ALA A 36 -7.77 11.33 15.17
N ALA A 37 -8.60 10.67 14.36
CA ALA A 37 -10.02 10.97 14.23
C ALA A 37 -10.78 10.76 15.55
N HIS A 38 -10.47 9.68 16.28
CA HIS A 38 -11.08 9.42 17.58
C HIS A 38 -10.66 10.46 18.63
N ARG A 39 -9.38 10.86 18.65
CA ARG A 39 -8.90 11.95 19.53
C ARG A 39 -9.60 13.28 19.26
N ARG A 40 -9.95 13.56 17.99
CA ARG A 40 -10.75 14.73 17.57
C ARG A 40 -12.25 14.57 17.82
N ARG A 41 -12.69 13.40 18.32
CA ARG A 41 -14.10 13.04 18.53
C ARG A 41 -14.93 13.07 17.25
N GLU A 42 -14.30 12.84 16.11
CA GLU A 42 -14.96 12.72 14.80
C GLU A 42 -15.66 11.37 14.64
N VAL A 43 -15.15 10.35 15.34
CA VAL A 43 -15.62 8.97 15.32
C VAL A 43 -15.79 8.43 16.73
N SER A 44 -16.75 7.53 16.93
CA SER A 44 -16.98 6.88 18.22
C SER A 44 -15.88 5.86 18.56
N ALA A 45 -15.93 5.25 19.74
CA ALA A 45 -15.03 4.16 20.09
C ALA A 45 -15.35 2.88 19.29
N GLU A 46 -16.62 2.68 18.93
CA GLU A 46 -17.06 1.58 18.07
C GLU A 46 -16.52 1.77 16.65
N ASP A 47 -16.70 2.98 16.08
CA ASP A 47 -16.14 3.33 14.77
C ASP A 47 -14.59 3.22 14.76
N LEU A 48 -13.91 3.58 15.85
CA LEU A 48 -12.46 3.40 15.97
C LEU A 48 -12.08 1.92 15.85
N THR A 49 -12.77 1.03 16.55
CA THR A 49 -12.52 -0.41 16.47
C THR A 49 -12.71 -0.91 15.04
N ASP A 50 -13.82 -0.56 14.40
CA ASP A 50 -14.09 -0.94 13.01
C ASP A 50 -12.99 -0.46 12.05
N MET A 51 -12.51 0.79 12.23
CA MET A 51 -11.41 1.33 11.42
C MET A 51 -10.10 0.56 11.62
N LEU A 52 -9.76 0.18 12.85
CA LEU A 52 -8.55 -0.58 13.13
C LEU A 52 -8.65 -2.01 12.59
N GLU A 53 -9.81 -2.63 12.70
CA GLU A 53 -10.07 -3.97 12.13
C GLU A 53 -9.98 -3.95 10.60
N LEU A 54 -10.56 -2.92 9.94
CA LEU A 54 -10.41 -2.76 8.50
C LEU A 54 -8.96 -2.49 8.08
N ALA A 55 -8.20 -1.70 8.84
CA ALA A 55 -6.80 -1.42 8.54
C ALA A 55 -5.96 -2.72 8.57
N GLU A 56 -6.21 -3.58 9.56
CA GLU A 56 -5.53 -4.88 9.66
C GLU A 56 -6.00 -5.86 8.59
N ALA A 57 -7.29 -5.88 8.25
CA ALA A 57 -7.81 -6.69 7.14
C ALA A 57 -7.20 -6.26 5.79
N ALA A 58 -7.07 -4.94 5.56
CA ALA A 58 -6.41 -4.39 4.38
C ALA A 58 -4.94 -4.78 4.33
N ARG A 59 -4.24 -4.80 5.47
CA ARG A 59 -2.85 -5.27 5.59
C ARG A 59 -2.71 -6.73 5.15
N TYR A 60 -3.56 -7.63 5.66
CA TYR A 60 -3.51 -9.05 5.28
C TYR A 60 -3.80 -9.27 3.80
N TRP A 61 -4.79 -8.57 3.26
CA TRP A 61 -5.08 -8.62 1.83
C TRP A 61 -3.88 -8.12 1.01
N ALA A 62 -3.34 -6.96 1.36
CA ALA A 62 -2.22 -6.35 0.64
C ALA A 62 -0.93 -7.20 0.72
N LEU A 63 -0.67 -7.89 1.82
CA LEU A 63 0.46 -8.84 1.93
C LEU A 63 0.31 -10.01 0.94
N MET A 64 -0.90 -10.56 0.82
CA MET A 64 -1.17 -11.63 -0.15
C MET A 64 -1.00 -11.14 -1.59
N GLU A 65 -1.56 -9.97 -1.92
CA GLU A 65 -1.41 -9.37 -3.25
C GLU A 65 0.03 -8.95 -3.56
N HIS A 66 0.78 -8.52 -2.54
CA HIS A 66 2.21 -8.20 -2.67
C HIS A 66 2.98 -9.44 -3.09
N GLU A 67 2.78 -10.57 -2.40
CA GLU A 67 3.38 -11.85 -2.75
C GLU A 67 3.00 -12.31 -4.17
N ASP A 68 1.72 -12.19 -4.54
CA ASP A 68 1.24 -12.51 -5.89
C ASP A 68 1.87 -11.62 -6.96
N ALA A 69 2.01 -10.32 -6.69
CA ALA A 69 2.64 -9.37 -7.59
C ALA A 69 4.15 -9.64 -7.77
N TYR A 70 4.84 -10.16 -6.75
CA TYR A 70 6.19 -10.73 -6.93
C TYR A 70 6.15 -12.00 -7.77
N HIS A 71 5.18 -12.89 -7.53
CA HIS A 71 5.07 -14.17 -8.22
C HIS A 71 4.80 -14.03 -9.73
N ILE A 72 3.98 -13.05 -10.14
CA ILE A 72 3.68 -12.77 -11.55
C ILE A 72 4.71 -11.84 -12.22
N GLY A 73 5.74 -11.42 -11.48
CA GLY A 73 6.84 -10.59 -12.00
C GLY A 73 6.53 -9.09 -12.15
N LEU A 74 5.44 -8.60 -11.56
CA LEU A 74 5.09 -7.17 -11.59
C LEU A 74 6.02 -6.32 -10.72
N PHE A 75 6.49 -6.88 -9.59
CA PHE A 75 7.49 -6.25 -8.73
C PHE A 75 8.90 -6.83 -8.90
N MET A 76 9.12 -7.70 -9.90
CA MET A 76 10.47 -8.17 -10.20
C MET A 76 11.33 -6.99 -10.64
N TYR A 77 12.40 -6.74 -9.88
CA TYR A 77 13.58 -6.09 -10.42
C TYR A 77 14.03 -6.98 -11.58
N GLU A 78 13.87 -6.49 -12.80
CA GLU A 78 14.63 -7.00 -13.92
C GLU A 78 16.09 -7.08 -13.48
N SER A 79 16.54 -8.31 -13.18
CA SER A 79 17.87 -8.47 -12.64
C SER A 79 18.82 -7.89 -13.68
N ALA A 80 19.72 -7.00 -13.28
CA ALA A 80 20.71 -6.42 -14.19
C ALA A 80 21.46 -7.51 -14.98
N LYS A 81 21.53 -8.73 -14.45
CA LYS A 81 22.07 -9.94 -15.10
C LYS A 81 21.29 -10.42 -16.33
N GLU A 82 19.98 -10.23 -16.38
CA GLU A 82 19.15 -10.63 -17.53
C GLU A 82 19.32 -9.64 -18.69
N TRP A 83 19.48 -8.35 -18.36
CA TRP A 83 19.72 -7.26 -19.31
C TRP A 83 21.19 -7.20 -19.80
N GLU A 84 22.16 -7.51 -18.94
CA GLU A 84 23.57 -7.69 -19.33
C GLU A 84 23.77 -8.87 -20.30
N ARG A 85 22.89 -9.89 -20.22
CA ARG A 85 22.96 -11.08 -21.08
C ARG A 85 22.55 -10.76 -22.51
N ASP A 86 21.58 -9.87 -22.68
CA ASP A 86 21.02 -9.52 -23.99
C ASP A 86 21.70 -8.28 -24.62
N GLU A 87 22.29 -7.37 -23.82
CA GLU A 87 23.09 -6.22 -24.31
C GLU A 87 24.34 -5.94 -23.44
N PRO A 88 25.43 -6.71 -23.57
CA PRO A 88 26.63 -6.52 -22.76
C PRO A 88 27.27 -5.13 -22.99
N GLY A 89 27.38 -4.32 -21.94
CA GLY A 89 28.06 -3.02 -21.94
C GLY A 89 27.18 -1.78 -21.75
N ARG A 90 25.86 -1.95 -21.57
CA ARG A 90 24.95 -0.83 -21.31
C ARG A 90 24.98 -0.42 -19.84
N ILE A 91 25.36 0.83 -19.55
CA ILE A 91 25.29 1.37 -18.19
C ILE A 91 23.81 1.61 -17.85
N VAL A 92 23.24 0.77 -16.98
CA VAL A 92 21.87 0.93 -16.48
C VAL A 92 21.90 1.90 -15.30
N VAL A 93 21.62 3.18 -15.58
CA VAL A 93 21.28 4.14 -14.54
C VAL A 93 19.81 3.91 -14.19
N GLY A 94 19.55 3.37 -13.00
CA GLY A 94 18.21 3.03 -12.54
C GLY A 94 17.27 4.22 -12.70
N ARG A 95 16.23 4.07 -13.53
CA ARG A 95 15.13 5.03 -13.56
C ARG A 95 14.27 4.80 -12.33
N THR A 96 13.99 5.87 -11.61
CA THR A 96 12.93 5.91 -10.60
C THR A 96 11.61 5.44 -11.24
N PRO A 97 10.91 4.45 -10.68
CA PRO A 97 9.62 4.01 -11.19
C PRO A 97 8.62 5.17 -11.07
N GLY A 98 7.95 5.54 -12.17
CA GLY A 98 6.86 6.54 -12.13
C GLY A 98 6.82 7.61 -13.22
N MET A 99 7.66 7.58 -14.26
CA MET A 99 7.55 8.53 -15.39
C MET A 99 7.37 7.78 -16.70
N GLY A 100 6.12 7.71 -17.15
CA GLY A 100 5.72 7.10 -18.42
C GLY A 100 5.97 7.98 -19.64
N ALA A 101 5.86 7.33 -20.80
CA ALA A 101 5.22 7.82 -22.01
C ALA A 101 4.66 6.60 -22.76
#